data_AF-A0A8J7CSE2-F1
#
_entry.id   AF-A0A8J7CSE2-F1
#
_cell.length_a   1.000
_cell.length_b   1.000
_cell.length_c   1.000
_cell.angle_alpha   90.00
_cell.angle_beta   90.00
_cell.angle_gamma   90.00
#
_symmetry.space_group_name_H-M   'P 1'
#
loop_
_entity.id
_entity.type
_entity.pdbx_description
1 polymer ?
#
loop_
_entity_poly.entity_id
_entity_poly.type
_entity_poly.pdbx_seq_one_letter_code
_entity_poly.pdbx_strand_id
1 'polypeptide(L)'
;MAKPGKVFVFFNCDADKSEASMNIFYNNAVYKDNKTSRKNLWKKVKEEYGAERIQIAAENIPTIEFAIIEGDPVSASEFIQFGAIRALECY
;
A
#
# COMPACT_ATOMS: atom_id res chain seq x y z
N MET A 1 -12.37 -9.21 25.03
CA MET A 1 -11.75 -8.05 24.35
C MET A 1 -11.55 -8.44 22.89
N ALA A 2 -12.14 -7.71 21.95
CA ALA A 2 -11.91 -7.97 20.52
C ALA A 2 -10.43 -7.68 20.21
N LYS A 3 -9.76 -8.54 19.43
CA LYS A 3 -8.41 -8.23 18.93
C LYS A 3 -8.52 -7.02 18.00
N PRO A 4 -7.64 -6.01 18.12
CA PRO A 4 -7.66 -4.88 17.20
C PRO A 4 -7.47 -5.39 15.77
N GLY A 5 -8.32 -4.92 14.87
CA GLY A 5 -8.23 -5.28 13.46
C GLY A 5 -7.09 -4.51 12.80
N LYS A 6 -6.26 -5.17 12.00
CA LYS A 6 -5.25 -4.49 11.18
C LYS A 6 -5.87 -4.08 9.85
N VAL A 7 -5.62 -2.83 9.44
CA VAL A 7 -5.98 -2.34 8.11
C VAL A 7 -4.78 -1.69 7.44
N PHE A 8 -4.82 -1.58 6.12
CA PHE A 8 -3.77 -1.00 5.31
C PHE A 8 -4.32 0.15 4.49
N VAL A 9 -3.50 1.17 4.28
CA VAL A 9 -3.79 2.32 3.41
C VAL A 9 -2.62 2.51 2.47
N PHE A 10 -2.91 2.72 1.20
CA PHE A 10 -1.92 3.12 0.21
C PHE A 10 -1.92 4.64 0.09
N PHE A 11 -0.75 5.25 0.12
CA PHE A 11 -0.56 6.68 -0.07
C PHE A 11 0.35 6.95 -1.26
N ASN A 12 -0.09 7.79 -2.21
CA ASN A 12 0.84 8.57 -3.01
C ASN A 12 1.57 9.57 -2.11
N CYS A 13 2.89 9.67 -2.23
CA CYS A 13 3.75 10.50 -1.38
C CYS A 13 4.97 11.02 -2.14
N ASP A 14 5.80 11.84 -1.50
CA ASP A 14 7.09 12.27 -2.05
C ASP A 14 8.13 11.13 -2.04
N ALA A 15 9.31 11.39 -2.61
CA ALA A 15 10.39 10.39 -2.67
C ALA A 15 10.86 9.95 -1.27
N ASP A 16 10.84 10.88 -0.31
CA ASP A 16 11.28 10.66 1.07
C ASP A 16 10.22 9.97 1.94
N LYS A 17 9.03 9.72 1.37
CA LYS A 17 7.87 9.15 2.06
C LYS A 17 7.52 9.94 3.33
N SER A 18 7.61 11.27 3.24
CA SER A 18 7.29 12.16 4.35
C SER A 18 5.81 12.04 4.73
N GLU A 19 5.50 12.02 6.02
CA GLU A 19 4.10 11.92 6.48
C GLU A 19 3.26 13.12 6.00
N ALA A 20 3.88 14.30 5.89
CA ALA A 20 3.22 15.50 5.39
C ALA A 20 2.74 15.38 3.93
N SER A 21 3.39 14.53 3.12
CA SER A 21 2.98 14.26 1.74
C SER A 21 1.90 13.19 1.61
N MET A 22 1.64 12.41 2.67
CA MET A 22 0.64 11.33 2.70
C MET A 22 -0.76 11.88 2.95
N ASN A 23 -1.37 12.43 1.90
CA ASN A 23 -2.66 13.09 2.04
C ASN A 23 -3.84 12.10 1.99
N ILE A 24 -4.55 11.95 3.11
CA ILE A 24 -5.73 11.08 3.25
C ILE A 24 -6.93 11.51 2.39
N PHE A 25 -7.03 12.79 2.02
CA PHE A 25 -8.10 13.27 1.14
C PHE A 25 -7.97 12.73 -0.29
N TYR A 26 -6.74 12.44 -0.72
CA TYR A 26 -6.48 11.79 -2.01
C TYR A 26 -6.38 10.26 -1.89
N ASN A 27 -6.13 9.75 -0.67
CA ASN A 27 -5.92 8.34 -0.38
C ASN A 27 -6.98 7.84 0.62
N ASN A 28 -8.21 7.68 0.12
CA ASN A 28 -9.41 7.45 0.94
C ASN A 28 -9.82 5.97 1.07
N ALA A 29 -9.02 5.03 0.53
CA ALA A 29 -9.32 3.61 0.55
C ALA A 29 -8.59 2.90 1.70
N VAL A 30 -9.35 2.20 2.52
CA VAL A 30 -8.84 1.36 3.62
C VAL A 30 -9.05 -0.12 3.27
N TYR A 31 -7.99 -0.90 3.36
CA TYR A 31 -7.97 -2.32 3.02
C TYR A 31 -7.81 -3.14 4.29
N LYS A 32 -8.85 -3.90 4.65
CA LYS A 32 -8.77 -4.82 5.80
C LYS A 32 -7.70 -5.89 5.58
N ASP A 33 -7.15 -6.42 6.67
CA ASP A 33 -6.19 -7.52 6.61
C ASP A 33 -6.87 -8.87 6.30
N ASN A 34 -7.30 -9.03 5.05
CA ASN A 34 -7.81 -10.28 4.51
C ASN A 34 -7.47 -10.39 3.02
N LYS A 35 -7.54 -11.61 2.48
CA LYS A 35 -7.10 -11.92 1.11
C LYS A 35 -7.83 -11.11 0.03
N THR A 36 -9.13 -10.86 0.19
CA THR A 36 -9.92 -10.09 -0.79
C THR A 36 -9.51 -8.61 -0.79
N SER A 37 -9.41 -8.01 0.40
CA SER A 37 -8.98 -6.62 0.55
C SER A 37 -7.53 -6.41 0.11
N ARG A 38 -6.63 -7.35 0.39
CA ARG A 38 -5.23 -7.32 -0.10
C ARG A 38 -5.14 -7.38 -1.63
N LYS A 39 -5.97 -8.16 -2.30
CA LYS A 39 -6.07 -8.14 -3.78
C LYS A 39 -6.54 -6.79 -4.31
N ASN A 40 -7.46 -6.12 -3.62
CA ASN A 40 -7.90 -4.77 -3.98
C ASN A 40 -6.80 -3.72 -3.73
N LEU A 41 -6.01 -3.87 -2.67
CA LEU A 41 -4.82 -3.06 -2.42
C LEU A 41 -3.80 -3.24 -3.56
N TRP A 42 -3.53 -4.47 -3.97
CA TRP A 42 -2.66 -4.74 -5.11
C TRP A 42 -3.19 -4.12 -6.42
N LYS A 43 -4.50 -4.22 -6.67
CA LYS A 43 -5.13 -3.55 -7.81
C LYS A 43 -4.89 -2.05 -7.79
N LYS A 44 -5.03 -1.40 -6.63
CA LYS A 44 -4.74 0.04 -6.48
C LYS A 44 -3.28 0.37 -6.78
N VAL A 45 -2.32 -0.41 -6.27
CA VAL A 45 -0.89 -0.20 -6.61
C VAL A 45 -0.67 -0.30 -8.12
N LYS A 46 -1.27 -1.28 -8.80
CA LYS A 46 -1.17 -1.40 -10.26
C LYS A 46 -1.81 -0.25 -11.02
N GLU A 47 -2.95 0.26 -10.55
CA GLU A 47 -3.61 1.44 -11.14
C GLU A 47 -2.71 2.68 -11.04
N GLU A 48 -2.06 2.88 -9.89
CA GLU A 48 -1.13 3.99 -9.68
C GLU A 48 0.14 3.85 -10.51
N TYR A 49 0.66 2.62 -10.64
CA TYR A 49 1.81 2.32 -11.49
C TYR A 49 1.48 2.53 -12.97
N GLY A 50 0.33 2.02 -13.44
CA GLY A 50 -0.11 2.19 -14.82
C GLY A 50 -0.46 3.63 -15.19
N ALA A 51 -0.77 4.47 -14.19
CA ALA A 51 -0.97 5.91 -14.36
C ALA A 51 0.33 6.72 -14.21
N GLU A 52 1.49 6.05 -14.08
CA GLU A 52 2.81 6.66 -13.90
C GLU A 52 2.92 7.60 -12.68
N ARG A 53 2.03 7.43 -11.69
CA ARG A 53 2.02 8.23 -10.45
C ARG A 53 2.98 7.69 -9.39
N ILE A 54 3.42 6.45 -9.55
CA ILE A 54 4.46 5.81 -8.74
C ILE A 54 5.47 5.13 -9.66
N GLN A 55 6.68 4.92 -9.15
CA GLN A 55 7.72 4.20 -9.87
C GLN A 55 8.05 2.90 -9.14
N ILE A 56 8.11 1.82 -9.90
CA ILE A 56 8.42 0.47 -9.45
C ILE A 56 9.37 -0.12 -10.49
N ALA A 57 10.51 -0.66 -10.06
CA ALA A 57 11.36 -1.43 -10.97
C ALA A 57 10.64 -2.72 -11.38
N ALA A 58 10.63 -3.05 -12.67
CA ALA A 58 9.80 -4.14 -13.21
C ALA A 58 10.09 -5.50 -12.55
N GLU A 59 11.35 -5.72 -12.17
CA GLU A 59 11.83 -6.89 -11.43
C GLU A 59 11.23 -7.02 -10.01
N ASN A 60 10.79 -5.91 -9.41
CA ASN A 60 10.21 -5.89 -8.07
C ASN A 60 8.70 -6.13 -8.06
N ILE A 61 8.02 -6.09 -9.22
CA ILE A 61 6.58 -6.30 -9.33
C ILE A 61 6.13 -7.63 -8.68
N PRO A 62 6.78 -8.79 -8.97
CA PRO A 62 6.40 -10.06 -8.34
C PRO A 62 6.62 -10.06 -6.82
N THR A 63 7.68 -9.42 -6.35
CA THR A 63 8.00 -9.29 -4.92
C THR A 63 6.96 -8.47 -4.18
N ILE A 64 6.52 -7.35 -4.77
CA ILE A 64 5.46 -6.49 -4.23
C ILE A 64 4.13 -7.25 -4.18
N GLU A 65 3.77 -7.96 -5.26
CA GLU A 65 2.55 -8.76 -5.31
C GLU A 65 2.52 -9.81 -4.20
N PHE A 66 3.63 -10.55 -4.02
CA PHE A 66 3.76 -11.53 -2.96
C PHE A 66 3.64 -10.89 -1.58
N ALA A 67 4.35 -9.78 -1.34
CA ALA A 67 4.30 -9.06 -0.07
C ALA A 67 2.88 -8.58 0.28
N ILE A 68 2.13 -8.07 -0.70
CA ILE A 68 0.77 -7.59 -0.47
C ILE A 68 -0.22 -8.75 -0.25
N ILE A 69 -0.17 -9.79 -1.10
CA ILE A 69 -1.19 -10.84 -1.09
C ILE A 69 -0.94 -11.87 0.00
N GLU A 70 0.29 -12.36 0.14
CA GLU A 70 0.64 -13.49 1.02
C GLU A 70 1.54 -13.06 2.20
N GLY A 71 2.31 -11.97 2.06
CA GLY A 71 3.29 -11.50 3.05
C GLY A 71 2.82 -10.33 3.93
N ASP A 72 3.73 -9.39 4.22
CA ASP A 72 3.41 -8.11 4.88
C ASP A 72 3.26 -6.98 3.85
N PRO A 73 2.06 -6.39 3.68
CA PRO A 73 1.86 -5.30 2.72
C PRO A 73 2.72 -4.07 2.97
N VAL A 74 3.19 -3.84 4.20
CA VAL A 74 4.01 -2.66 4.52
C VAL A 74 5.39 -2.75 3.88
N SER A 75 6.00 -3.94 3.81
CA SER A 75 7.34 -4.14 3.24
C SER A 75 7.40 -3.82 1.74
N ALA A 76 6.27 -3.92 1.04
CA ALA A 76 6.17 -3.51 -0.36
C ALA A 76 6.54 -2.02 -0.58
N SER A 77 6.40 -1.18 0.45
CA SER A 77 6.75 0.25 0.37
C SER A 77 8.21 0.50 0.02
N GLU A 78 9.12 -0.42 0.35
CA GLU A 78 10.55 -0.29 0.06
C GLU A 78 10.84 -0.32 -1.45
N PHE A 79 9.99 -1.02 -2.20
CA PHE A 79 10.13 -1.21 -3.65
C PHE A 79 9.31 -0.21 -4.48
N ILE A 80 8.56 0.68 -3.81
CA ILE A 80 7.71 1.68 -4.45
C ILE A 80 8.29 3.07 -4.17
N GLN A 81 8.53 3.83 -5.24
CA GLN A 81 8.87 5.24 -5.16
C GLN A 81 7.64 6.09 -5.42
N PHE A 82 7.51 7.20 -4.68
CA PHE A 82 6.33 8.07 -4.65
C PHE A 82 5.04 7.39 -4.16
N GLY A 83 5.18 6.23 -3.51
CA GLY A 83 4.08 5.47 -2.95
C GLY A 83 4.50 4.73 -1.68
N ALA A 84 3.59 4.58 -0.74
CA ALA A 84 3.82 3.87 0.51
C ALA A 84 2.56 3.16 0.99
N ILE A 85 2.71 2.00 1.59
CA ILE A 85 1.65 1.28 2.29
C ILE A 85 1.90 1.43 3.79
N ARG A 86 0.86 1.83 4.52
CA ARG A 86 0.90 1.96 5.99
C ARG A 86 -0.13 1.06 6.62
N ALA A 87 0.23 0.46 7.75
CA ALA A 87 -0.69 -0.27 8.59
C ALA A 87 -1.29 0.66 9.66
N LEU A 88 -2.57 0.50 9.92
CA LEU A 88 -3.28 1.17 11.00
C LEU A 88 -3.99 0.11 11.85
N GLU A 89 -4.03 0.34 13.15
CA GLU A 89 -4.79 -0.48 14.08
C GLU A 89 -6.19 0.10 14.25
N CYS A 90 -7.20 -0.76 14.12
CA CYS A 90 -8.60 -0.43 14.42
C CYS A 90 -8.95 -1.00 15.80
N TYR A 91 -9.36 -0.10 16.69
CA TYR A 91 -9.79 -0.39 18.06
C TYR A 91 -11.31 -0.47 18.17
#